data_AF-A0A959T3W8-F1
#
_entry.id   AF-A0A959T3W8-F1
#
_cell.length_a   1.000
_cell.length_b   1.000
_cell.length_c   1.000
_cell.angle_alpha   90.00
_cell.angle_beta   90.00
_cell.angle_gamma   90.00
#
_symmetry.space_group_name_H-M   'P 1'
#
loop_
_entity.id
_entity.type
_entity.pdbx_description
1 polymer ?
#
loop_
_entity_poly.entity_id
_entity_poly.type
_entity_poly.pdbx_seq_one_letter_code
_entity_poly.pdbx_strand_id
1 'polypeptide(L)'
;PHLRVECRYVPSGPTTLDEMANMAFWTGLMAGMEDGHRRLWEKMPFRQVKANFFRAALSGLETKLNWFGEVYDTRELLERVLLPIAERGLRKSGVDRSDIRHYLGVVRQRLSSHNGAQWTTHAVRVLKEGRQKDIA
;
A
#
# COMPACT_ATOMS: atom_id res chain seq x y z
N PRO A 1 -18.34 27.37 0.39
CA PRO A 1 -18.45 25.91 0.66
C PRO A 1 -17.28 25.15 0.02
N HIS A 2 -16.58 24.29 0.77
CA HIS A 2 -15.47 23.48 0.25
C HIS A 2 -15.86 21.99 0.22
N LEU A 3 -15.70 21.36 -0.95
CA LEU A 3 -15.90 19.91 -1.14
C LEU A 3 -14.67 19.16 -0.64
N ARG A 4 -14.88 18.13 0.18
CA ARG A 4 -13.82 17.24 0.68
C ARG A 4 -14.17 15.79 0.31
N VAL A 5 -13.15 15.03 -0.06
CA VAL A 5 -13.26 13.59 -0.34
C VAL A 5 -12.44 12.86 0.72
N GLU A 6 -13.04 11.84 1.34
CA GLU A 6 -12.43 11.04 2.41
C GLU A 6 -11.87 9.73 1.85
N CYS A 7 -10.64 9.37 2.25
CA CYS A 7 -10.04 8.08 1.94
C CYS A 7 -10.25 7.10 3.10
N ARG A 8 -11.07 6.05 2.88
CA ARG A 8 -11.54 5.13 3.95
C ARG A 8 -11.02 3.69 3.85
N TYR A 9 -10.09 3.41 2.94
CA TYR A 9 -9.62 2.05 2.67
C TYR A 9 -8.24 1.73 3.26
N VAL A 10 -7.56 2.70 3.87
CA VAL A 10 -6.27 2.48 4.52
C VAL A 10 -6.53 1.81 5.88
N PRO A 11 -5.99 0.62 6.15
CA PRO A 11 -6.18 -0.06 7.42
C PRO A 11 -5.36 0.62 8.53
N SER A 12 -5.72 0.37 9.80
CA SER A 12 -4.81 0.66 10.91
C SER A 12 -3.55 -0.22 10.76
N GLY A 13 -2.39 0.41 10.93
CA GLY A 13 -1.12 -0.29 10.94
C GLY A 13 -0.93 -1.05 12.27
N PRO A 14 -0.08 -2.08 12.32
CA PRO A 14 0.26 -2.73 13.60
C PRO A 14 1.07 -1.81 14.53
N THR A 15 1.64 -0.73 14.00
CA THR A 15 2.36 0.30 14.76
C THR A 15 2.06 1.70 14.19
N THR A 16 2.26 2.74 15.00
CA THR A 16 2.19 4.14 14.55
C THR A 16 3.16 4.43 13.41
N LEU A 17 4.32 3.77 13.38
CA LEU A 17 5.27 3.90 12.29
C LEU A 17 4.70 3.37 10.96
N ASP A 18 4.00 2.24 10.99
CA ASP A 18 3.33 1.68 9.81
C ASP A 18 2.18 2.57 9.34
N GLU A 19 1.43 3.17 10.27
CA GLU A 19 0.37 4.14 9.94
C GLU A 19 0.94 5.39 9.25
N MET A 20 2.03 5.95 9.79
CA MET A 20 2.71 7.08 9.17
C MET A 20 3.32 6.74 7.82
N ALA A 21 3.88 5.53 7.67
CA ALA A 21 4.38 5.04 6.40
C ALA A 21 3.27 4.92 5.34
N ASN A 22 2.11 4.38 5.71
CA ASN A 22 0.93 4.30 4.84
C ASN A 22 0.43 5.70 4.45
N MET A 23 0.36 6.64 5.40
CA MET A 23 -0.03 8.02 5.13
C MET A 23 0.95 8.71 4.17
N ALA A 24 2.26 8.61 4.41
CA ALA A 24 3.27 9.18 3.53
C ALA A 24 3.22 8.59 2.12
N PHE A 25 3.08 7.26 2.00
CA PHE A 25 2.93 6.60 0.71
C PHE A 25 1.69 7.07 -0.04
N TRP A 26 0.53 7.09 0.62
CA TRP A 26 -0.74 7.47 0.00
C TRP A 26 -0.77 8.94 -0.42
N THR A 27 -0.38 9.85 0.48
CA THR A 27 -0.33 11.29 0.18
C THR A 27 0.69 11.60 -0.91
N GLY A 28 1.84 10.92 -0.88
CA GLY A 28 2.84 10.97 -1.94
C GLY A 28 2.26 10.54 -3.28
N LEU A 29 1.53 9.43 -3.33
CA LEU A 29 0.88 8.97 -4.56
C LEU A 29 -0.09 10.03 -5.10
N MET A 30 -0.95 10.58 -4.25
CA MET A 30 -1.93 11.58 -4.68
C MET A 30 -1.24 12.86 -5.20
N ALA A 31 -0.16 13.30 -4.56
CA ALA A 31 0.60 14.48 -4.97
C ALA A 31 1.52 14.24 -6.19
N GLY A 32 1.94 12.99 -6.40
CA GLY A 32 2.91 12.59 -7.41
C GLY A 32 2.30 12.11 -8.73
N MET A 33 1.00 11.80 -8.74
CA MET A 33 0.31 11.42 -9.98
C MET A 33 0.33 12.58 -10.98
N GLU A 34 0.92 12.32 -12.14
CA GLU A 34 1.09 13.30 -13.21
C GLU A 34 -0.25 13.72 -13.84
N ASP A 35 -0.29 14.88 -14.49
CA ASP A 35 -1.52 15.42 -15.09
C ASP A 35 -2.15 14.49 -16.13
N GLY A 36 -1.34 13.65 -16.79
CA GLY A 36 -1.83 12.58 -17.68
C GLY A 36 -2.72 11.55 -16.98
N HIS A 37 -2.74 11.50 -15.65
CA HIS A 37 -3.59 10.63 -14.85
C HIS A 37 -4.87 11.32 -14.37
N ARG A 38 -5.14 12.59 -14.70
CA ARG A 38 -6.37 13.28 -14.26
C ARG A 38 -7.67 12.61 -14.72
N ARG A 39 -7.62 11.79 -15.78
CA ARG A 39 -8.77 11.07 -16.33
C ARG A 39 -8.60 9.55 -16.24
N LEU A 40 -8.30 9.05 -15.04
CA LEU A 40 -8.09 7.60 -14.82
C LEU A 40 -9.26 6.74 -15.31
N TRP A 41 -10.48 7.25 -15.21
CA TRP A 41 -11.70 6.55 -15.64
C TRP A 41 -11.76 6.32 -17.15
N GLU A 42 -11.05 7.10 -17.96
CA GLU A 42 -10.92 6.88 -19.42
C GLU A 42 -9.84 5.82 -19.73
N LYS A 43 -8.85 5.65 -18.83
CA LYS A 43 -7.70 4.75 -19.03
C LYS A 43 -7.93 3.34 -18.49
N MET A 44 -8.77 3.19 -17.48
CA MET A 44 -9.07 1.89 -16.88
C MET A 44 -10.56 1.78 -16.55
N PRO A 45 -11.27 0.79 -17.13
CA PRO A 45 -12.68 0.62 -16.84
C PRO A 45 -12.87 0.20 -15.37
N PHE A 46 -13.91 0.72 -14.72
CA PHE A 46 -14.16 0.49 -13.28
C PHE A 46 -14.24 -1.00 -12.90
N ARG A 47 -14.68 -1.87 -13.82
CA ARG A 47 -14.68 -3.33 -13.60
C ARG A 47 -13.28 -3.89 -13.27
N GLN A 48 -12.22 -3.33 -13.87
CA GLN A 48 -10.84 -3.74 -13.60
C GLN A 48 -10.36 -3.18 -12.26
N VAL A 49 -10.72 -1.94 -11.92
CA VAL A 49 -10.46 -1.36 -10.57
C VAL A 49 -11.07 -2.25 -9.49
N LYS A 50 -12.34 -2.64 -9.67
CA LYS A 50 -13.05 -3.53 -8.74
C LYS A 50 -12.38 -4.90 -8.65
N ALA A 51 -11.99 -5.49 -9.78
CA ALA A 51 -11.29 -6.77 -9.80
C ALA A 51 -9.93 -6.71 -9.07
N ASN A 52 -9.13 -5.66 -9.31
CA ASN A 52 -7.88 -5.41 -8.58
C ASN A 52 -8.11 -5.30 -7.08
N PHE A 53 -9.12 -4.54 -6.66
CA PHE A 53 -9.46 -4.36 -5.24
C PHE A 53 -9.74 -5.70 -4.56
N PHE A 54 -10.60 -6.54 -5.12
CA PHE A 54 -10.91 -7.84 -4.52
C PHE A 54 -9.73 -8.81 -4.54
N ARG A 55 -8.93 -8.82 -5.62
CA ARG A 55 -7.70 -9.61 -5.69
C ARG A 55 -6.72 -9.22 -4.59
N ALA A 56 -6.48 -7.92 -4.42
CA ALA A 56 -5.60 -7.41 -3.38
C ALA A 56 -6.15 -7.69 -1.96
N ALA A 57 -7.46 -7.56 -1.76
CA ALA A 57 -8.08 -7.83 -0.47
C ALA A 57 -8.01 -9.32 -0.05
N LEU A 58 -8.14 -10.24 -1.01
CA LEU A 58 -8.13 -11.68 -0.75
C LEU A 58 -6.72 -12.29 -0.70
N SER A 59 -5.86 -11.90 -1.64
CA SER A 59 -4.56 -12.53 -1.84
C SER A 59 -3.37 -11.65 -1.43
N GLY A 60 -3.62 -10.40 -1.04
CA GLY A 60 -2.59 -9.47 -0.59
C GLY A 60 -1.53 -9.23 -1.66
N LEU A 61 -0.26 -9.36 -1.27
CA LEU A 61 0.91 -9.13 -2.15
C LEU A 61 1.16 -10.28 -3.14
N GLU A 62 0.52 -11.43 -2.98
CA GLU A 62 0.70 -12.63 -3.81
C GLU A 62 -0.26 -12.65 -5.02
N THR A 63 -0.68 -11.47 -5.47
CA THR A 63 -1.61 -11.33 -6.60
C THR A 63 -1.02 -10.49 -7.72
N LYS A 64 -1.73 -10.49 -8.85
CA LYS A 64 -1.44 -9.65 -10.02
C LYS A 64 -2.52 -8.60 -10.21
N LEU A 65 -2.09 -7.37 -10.45
CA LEU A 65 -2.98 -6.21 -10.62
C LEU A 65 -2.83 -5.65 -12.03
N ASN A 66 -3.94 -5.23 -12.62
CA ASN A 66 -3.91 -4.46 -13.85
C ASN A 66 -3.57 -2.99 -13.55
N TRP A 67 -2.61 -2.42 -14.25
CA TRP A 67 -2.24 -1.02 -14.17
C TRP A 67 -2.26 -0.43 -15.58
N PHE A 68 -3.38 0.21 -15.93
CA PHE A 68 -3.61 0.84 -17.24
C PHE A 68 -3.39 -0.07 -18.45
N GLY A 69 -3.95 -1.28 -18.39
CA GLY A 69 -3.88 -2.26 -19.48
C GLY A 69 -2.79 -3.31 -19.27
N GLU A 70 -1.71 -2.97 -18.61
CA GLU A 70 -0.61 -3.88 -18.28
C GLU A 70 -0.87 -4.65 -16.98
N VAL A 71 -0.40 -5.89 -16.88
CA VAL A 71 -0.57 -6.71 -15.67
C VAL A 71 0.77 -6.86 -14.97
N TYR A 72 0.81 -6.50 -13.68
CA TYR A 72 2.01 -6.56 -12.85
C TYR A 72 1.82 -7.53 -11.69
N ASP A 73 2.90 -8.18 -11.26
CA ASP A 73 3.00 -8.70 -9.91
C ASP A 73 2.88 -7.54 -8.91
N THR A 74 2.09 -7.71 -7.83
CA THR A 74 1.76 -6.59 -6.92
C THR A 74 3.00 -5.95 -6.31
N ARG A 75 3.99 -6.77 -5.92
CA ARG A 75 5.26 -6.30 -5.35
C ARG A 75 6.03 -5.47 -6.38
N GLU A 76 6.08 -5.92 -7.63
CA GLU A 76 6.74 -5.19 -8.73
C GLU A 76 6.05 -3.85 -9.00
N LEU A 77 4.71 -3.83 -9.07
CA LEU A 77 3.94 -2.61 -9.26
C LEU A 77 4.23 -1.59 -8.14
N LEU A 78 4.25 -2.05 -6.89
CA LEU A 78 4.52 -1.18 -5.74
C LEU A 78 5.96 -0.64 -5.78
N GLU A 79 6.94 -1.49 -6.04
CA GLU A 79 8.36 -1.12 -6.01
C GLU A 79 8.80 -0.27 -7.19
N ARG A 80 8.42 -0.65 -8.41
CA ARG A 80 8.92 -0.03 -9.65
C ARG A 80 8.09 1.15 -10.11
N VAL A 81 6.80 1.20 -9.75
CA VAL A 81 5.88 2.23 -10.26
C VAL A 81 5.40 3.13 -9.15
N LEU A 82 4.73 2.57 -8.13
CA LEU A 82 3.99 3.37 -7.16
C LEU A 82 4.91 4.06 -6.15
N LEU A 83 5.93 3.39 -5.60
CA LEU A 83 6.88 4.00 -4.68
C LEU A 83 7.66 5.17 -5.30
N PRO A 84 8.16 5.08 -6.55
CA PRO A 84 8.76 6.22 -7.24
C PRO A 84 7.79 7.39 -7.44
N ILE A 85 6.51 7.13 -7.76
CA ILE A 85 5.49 8.20 -7.86
C ILE A 85 5.30 8.86 -6.49
N ALA A 86 5.19 8.06 -5.43
CA ALA A 86 5.00 8.57 -4.08
C ALA A 86 6.17 9.45 -3.62
N GLU A 87 7.40 9.02 -3.87
CA GLU A 87 8.61 9.78 -3.56
C GLU A 87 8.63 11.13 -4.30
N ARG A 88 8.31 11.15 -5.60
CA ARG A 88 8.22 12.40 -6.38
C ARG A 88 7.16 13.33 -5.82
N GLY A 89 5.98 12.79 -5.47
CA GLY A 89 4.89 13.57 -4.90
C GLY A 89 5.24 14.21 -3.56
N LEU A 90 5.85 13.45 -2.65
CA LEU A 90 6.29 13.98 -1.35
C LEU A 90 7.37 15.06 -1.51
N ARG A 91 8.34 14.85 -2.41
CA ARG A 91 9.36 15.88 -2.72
C ARG A 91 8.75 17.16 -3.27
N LYS A 92 7.78 17.04 -4.19
CA LYS A 92 7.05 18.19 -4.75
C LYS A 92 6.27 18.96 -3.68
N SER A 93 5.77 18.27 -2.67
CA SER A 93 5.08 18.85 -1.52
C SER A 93 6.02 19.43 -0.45
N GLY A 94 7.33 19.39 -0.65
CA GLY A 94 8.32 19.99 0.25
C GLY A 94 8.63 19.18 1.51
N VAL A 95 8.29 17.87 1.54
CA VAL A 95 8.62 16.99 2.67
C VAL A 95 10.13 16.72 2.71
N ASP A 96 10.71 16.66 3.90
CA ASP A 96 12.14 16.45 4.08
C ASP A 96 12.60 15.10 3.51
N ARG A 97 13.80 15.08 2.92
CA ARG A 97 14.38 13.87 2.31
C ARG A 97 14.62 12.75 3.32
N SER A 98 14.96 13.06 4.58
CA SER A 98 15.12 12.04 5.62
C SER A 98 13.80 11.35 5.92
N ASP A 99 12.71 12.12 6.02
CA ASP A 99 11.38 11.60 6.33
C ASP A 99 10.83 10.74 5.19
N ILE A 100 10.99 11.21 3.95
CA ILE A 100 10.63 10.43 2.76
C ILE A 100 11.38 9.09 2.76
N ARG A 101 12.69 9.12 3.01
CA ARG A 101 13.52 7.90 3.04
C ARG A 101 13.10 6.98 4.17
N HIS A 102 12.82 7.52 5.35
CA HIS A 102 12.40 6.77 6.52
C HIS A 102 11.06 6.07 6.26
N TYR A 103 10.01 6.82 5.94
CA TYR A 103 8.65 6.28 5.80
C TYR A 103 8.46 5.40 4.56
N LEU A 104 8.96 5.82 3.39
CA LEU A 104 8.90 4.95 2.20
C LEU A 104 9.87 3.76 2.30
N GLY A 105 10.91 3.89 3.14
CA GLY A 105 11.80 2.78 3.51
C GLY A 105 11.05 1.67 4.24
N VAL A 106 10.16 2.03 5.18
CA VAL A 106 9.30 1.05 5.88
C VAL A 106 8.43 0.30 4.87
N VAL A 107 7.75 1.00 3.96
CA VAL A 107 6.92 0.34 2.93
C VAL A 107 7.75 -0.65 2.11
N ARG A 108 8.95 -0.26 1.63
CA ARG A 108 9.86 -1.16 0.91
C ARG A 108 10.25 -2.38 1.73
N GLN A 109 10.57 -2.22 3.01
CA GLN A 109 10.90 -3.35 3.89
C GLN A 109 9.71 -4.31 4.07
N ARG A 110 8.48 -3.79 4.14
CA ARG A 110 7.27 -4.64 4.20
C ARG A 110 7.04 -5.40 2.89
N LEU A 111 7.45 -4.86 1.75
CA LEU A 111 7.42 -5.55 0.45
C LEU A 111 8.45 -6.67 0.33
N SER A 112 9.51 -6.71 1.15
CA SER A 112 10.50 -7.80 1.15
C SER A 112 10.33 -8.77 2.32
N SER A 113 9.43 -8.47 3.26
CA SER A 113 9.24 -9.26 4.48
C SER A 113 7.75 -9.58 4.70
N HIS A 114 7.20 -9.20 5.86
CA HIS A 114 5.82 -9.43 6.25
C HIS A 114 5.10 -8.09 6.41
N ASN A 115 3.91 -7.99 5.82
CA ASN A 115 2.99 -6.89 6.08
C ASN A 115 2.20 -7.12 7.39
N GLY A 116 1.44 -6.11 7.83
CA GLY A 116 0.69 -6.19 9.08
C GLY A 116 -0.32 -7.33 9.16
N ALA A 117 -1.04 -7.64 8.07
CA ALA A 117 -1.99 -8.74 8.04
C ALA A 117 -1.29 -10.12 8.16
N GLN A 118 -0.16 -10.29 7.46
CA GLN A 118 0.67 -11.48 7.57
C GLN A 118 1.25 -11.63 8.97
N TRP A 119 1.75 -10.55 9.56
CA TRP A 119 2.30 -10.54 10.92
C TRP A 119 1.24 -10.96 11.94
N THR A 120 0.05 -10.35 11.90
CA THR A 120 -1.05 -10.67 12.83
C THR A 120 -1.49 -12.13 12.69
N THR A 121 -1.62 -12.62 11.45
CA THR A 121 -2.03 -14.01 11.20
C THR A 121 -0.98 -15.00 11.71
N HIS A 122 0.30 -14.70 11.47
CA HIS A 122 1.41 -15.51 11.96
C HIS A 122 1.47 -15.52 13.50
N ALA A 123 1.37 -14.35 14.14
CA ALA A 123 1.39 -14.22 15.59
C ALA A 123 0.27 -15.04 16.26
N VAL A 124 -0.95 -14.96 15.73
CA VAL A 124 -2.08 -15.77 16.23
C VAL A 124 -1.81 -17.26 16.10
N ARG A 125 -1.21 -17.71 15.00
CA ARG A 125 -0.87 -19.12 14.77
C ARG A 125 0.13 -19.63 15.82
N VAL A 126 1.23 -18.90 16.00
CA VAL A 126 2.27 -19.24 16.98
C VAL A 126 1.69 -19.31 18.40
N LEU A 127 0.84 -18.35 18.78
CA LEU A 127 0.22 -18.33 20.11
C LEU A 127 -0.77 -19.48 20.36
N LYS A 128 -1.40 -20.02 19.31
CA LYS A 128 -2.27 -21.20 19.42
C LYS A 128 -1.45 -22.48 19.60
N GLU A 129 -0.38 -22.63 18.83
CA GLU A 129 0.53 -23.78 18.90
C GLU A 129 1.27 -23.84 20.25
N GLY A 130 1.70 -22.69 20.79
CA GLY A 130 2.29 -22.61 22.13
C GLY A 130 1.31 -23.04 23.23
N ARG A 131 0.07 -22.54 23.19
CA ARG A 131 -0.98 -22.94 24.16
C ARG A 131 -1.33 -24.42 24.13
N GLN A 132 -1.24 -25.08 22.98
CA GLN A 132 -1.46 -26.53 22.91
C GLN A 132 -0.34 -27.34 23.57
N LYS A 133 0.89 -26.83 23.57
CA LYS A 133 2.04 -27.48 24.23
C LYS A 133 2.02 -27.31 25.75
N ASP A 134 1.45 -26.23 26.26
CA ASP A 134 1.37 -25.97 27.71
C ASP A 134 0.20 -26.71 28.40
N ILE A 135 -0.76 -27.25 27.62
CA ILE A 135 -1.95 -27.98 28.12
C ILE A 135 -1.77 -29.51 27.98
N ALA A 136 -0.74 -29.96 27.26
CA ALA A 136 -0.42 -31.38 27.05
C ALA A 136 0.69 -31.85 28.00
#